data_AF-A0A2S2PH55-F1
#
_entry.id   AF-A0A2S2PH55-F1
#
_cell.length_a   1.000
_cell.length_b   1.000
_cell.length_c   1.000
_cell.angle_alpha   90.00
_cell.angle_beta   90.00
_cell.angle_gamma   90.00
#
_symmetry.space_group_name_H-M   'P 1'
#
loop_
_entity.id
_entity.type
_entity.pdbx_description
1 polymer ?
#
loop_
_entity_poly.entity_id
_entity_poly.type
_entity_poly.pdbx_seq_one_letter_code
_entity_poly.pdbx_strand_id
1 'polypeptide(L)'
;MSLLWPNGVKHENVILFVSDAAPYMVKAGKALNIFYPKLIHFTCLAHGFHRMAETIRAEYPIIDSLIANVKKKILKAPSRTKMFKKLYPDLSLPPEPIITRWGT
;
A
#
# COMPACT_ATOMS: atom_id res chain seq x y z
N MET A 1 1.13 20.74 -18.59
CA MET A 1 1.16 21.74 -17.50
C MET A 1 0.17 22.88 -17.72
N SER A 2 -0.14 23.25 -18.97
CA SER A 2 -1.15 24.29 -19.30
C SER A 2 -2.55 24.03 -18.74
N LEU A 3 -2.94 22.76 -18.51
CA LEU A 3 -4.25 22.41 -17.91
C LEU A 3 -4.39 22.88 -16.44
N LEU A 4 -3.35 22.65 -15.62
CA LEU A 4 -3.35 23.05 -14.21
C LEU A 4 -2.93 24.50 -14.04
N TRP A 5 -2.01 24.96 -14.88
CA TRP A 5 -1.41 26.29 -14.81
C TRP A 5 -1.30 26.90 -16.21
N PRO A 6 -2.40 27.46 -16.73
CA PRO A 6 -2.44 28.05 -18.07
C PRO A 6 -1.50 29.26 -18.21
N ASN A 7 -1.24 29.97 -17.11
CA ASN A 7 -0.41 31.18 -17.07
C ASN A 7 0.97 30.94 -16.42
N GLY A 8 1.51 29.73 -16.57
CA GLY A 8 2.80 29.36 -15.99
C GLY A 8 2.72 28.82 -14.56
N VAL A 9 3.75 28.07 -14.18
CA VAL A 9 3.80 27.26 -12.95
C VAL A 9 3.79 28.14 -11.71
N LYS A 10 2.81 27.91 -10.82
CA LYS A 10 2.76 28.57 -9.50
C LYS A 10 3.53 27.75 -8.46
N HIS A 11 4.86 27.80 -8.54
CA HIS A 11 5.77 27.03 -7.69
C HIS A 11 5.47 27.16 -6.19
N GLU A 12 5.17 28.37 -5.72
CA GLU A 12 4.85 28.61 -4.31
C GLU A 12 3.52 27.99 -3.83
N ASN A 13 2.63 27.64 -4.76
CA ASN A 13 1.34 27.07 -4.43
C ASN A 13 1.39 25.53 -4.32
N VAL A 14 2.55 24.93 -4.55
CA VAL A 14 2.78 23.50 -4.33
C VAL A 14 3.26 23.30 -2.90
N ILE A 15 2.32 22.92 -2.03
CA ILE A 15 2.55 22.88 -0.57
C ILE A 15 2.73 21.45 -0.05
N LEU A 16 2.13 20.44 -0.70
CA LEU A 16 2.08 19.09 -0.16
C LEU A 16 2.50 18.04 -1.19
N PHE A 17 3.41 17.17 -0.80
CA PHE A 17 3.80 15.98 -1.55
C PHE A 17 3.45 14.76 -0.71
N VAL A 18 2.32 14.12 -1.03
CA VAL A 18 1.86 12.92 -0.33
C VAL A 18 2.39 11.69 -1.03
N SER A 19 3.24 10.91 -0.36
CA SER A 19 3.77 9.66 -0.90
C SER A 19 4.17 8.69 0.22
N ASP A 20 4.59 7.46 -0.13
CA ASP A 20 5.15 6.56 0.87
C ASP A 20 6.44 7.13 1.50
N ALA A 21 6.88 6.53 2.62
CA ALA A 21 8.10 6.92 3.31
C ALA A 21 9.33 6.15 2.81
N ALA A 22 9.28 5.55 1.61
CA ALA A 22 10.43 4.85 1.08
C ALA A 22 11.61 5.81 0.90
N PRO A 23 12.86 5.37 1.11
CA PRO A 23 14.02 6.26 1.09
C PRO A 23 14.15 7.09 -0.20
N TYR A 24 13.74 6.54 -1.35
CA TYR A 24 13.76 7.25 -2.62
C TYR A 24 12.68 8.32 -2.73
N MET A 25 11.48 8.12 -2.14
CA MET A 25 10.42 9.13 -2.11
C MET A 25 10.78 10.29 -1.18
N VAL A 26 11.42 10.00 -0.04
CA VAL A 26 11.97 11.05 0.85
C VAL A 26 13.06 11.85 0.13
N LYS A 27 13.96 11.20 -0.61
CA LYS A 27 14.98 11.89 -1.43
C LYS A 27 14.34 12.73 -2.53
N ALA A 28 13.31 12.22 -3.20
CA ALA A 28 12.57 12.96 -4.22
C ALA A 28 11.90 14.21 -3.63
N GLY A 29 11.22 14.09 -2.49
CA GLY A 29 10.62 15.23 -1.78
C GLY A 29 11.66 16.31 -1.46
N LYS A 30 12.84 15.92 -0.95
CA LYS A 30 13.96 16.85 -0.70
C LYS A 30 14.47 17.51 -1.98
N ALA A 31 14.61 16.77 -3.08
CA ALA A 31 15.03 17.34 -4.35
C ALA A 31 14.00 18.31 -4.93
N LEU A 32 12.71 18.02 -4.75
CA LEU A 32 11.61 18.87 -5.21
C LEU A 32 11.51 20.19 -4.45
N ASN A 33 11.99 20.29 -3.21
CA ASN A 33 12.02 21.55 -2.45
C ASN A 33 12.81 22.66 -3.16
N ILE A 34 13.78 22.32 -4.02
CA ILE A 34 14.52 23.31 -4.83
C ILE A 34 13.57 24.05 -5.79
N PHE A 35 12.59 23.33 -6.35
CA PHE A 35 11.61 23.88 -7.28
C PHE A 35 10.35 24.39 -6.58
N TYR A 36 10.05 23.89 -5.39
CA TYR A 36 8.82 24.17 -4.64
C TYR A 36 9.20 24.49 -3.19
N PRO A 37 9.58 25.73 -2.87
CA PRO A 37 10.20 26.07 -1.57
C PRO A 37 9.26 25.91 -0.37
N LYS A 38 7.94 25.89 -0.59
CA LYS A 38 6.91 25.68 0.45
C LYS A 38 6.44 24.22 0.55
N LEU A 39 7.07 23.30 -0.18
CA LEU A 39 6.67 21.91 -0.24
C LEU A 39 7.01 21.16 1.05
N ILE A 40 6.02 20.43 1.56
CA ILE A 40 6.12 19.52 2.70
C ILE A 40 5.92 18.09 2.17
N HIS A 41 6.89 17.21 2.41
CA HIS A 41 6.72 15.78 2.18
C HIS A 41 5.93 15.17 3.34
N PHE A 42 4.77 14.60 3.01
CA PHE A 42 3.89 13.93 3.98
C PHE A 42 3.79 12.45 3.64
N THR A 43 4.05 11.60 4.64
CA THR A 43 3.89 10.15 4.47
C THR A 43 2.41 9.82 4.33
N CYS A 44 2.03 9.11 3.28
CA CYS A 44 0.65 8.74 3.05
C CYS A 44 0.11 7.89 4.22
N LEU A 45 -1.12 8.17 4.64
CA LEU A 45 -1.74 7.52 5.79
C LEU A 45 -1.74 6.00 5.66
N ALA A 46 -1.95 5.49 4.45
CA ALA A 46 -1.97 4.06 4.20
C ALA A 46 -0.60 3.40 4.47
N HIS A 47 0.52 4.08 4.14
CA HIS A 47 1.85 3.61 4.52
C HIS A 47 2.11 3.76 6.02
N GLY A 48 1.59 4.82 6.65
CA GLY A 48 1.61 4.98 8.11
C GLY A 48 0.93 3.82 8.84
N PHE A 49 -0.29 3.46 8.43
CA PHE A 49 -1.02 2.32 8.98
C PHE A 49 -0.31 0.99 8.72
N HIS A 50 0.26 0.81 7.52
CA HIS A 50 1.06 -0.37 7.22
C HIS A 50 2.25 -0.51 8.18
N ARG A 51 3.02 0.57 8.43
CA ARG A 51 4.12 0.55 9.40
C ARG A 51 3.66 0.23 10.82
N MET A 52 2.51 0.78 11.25
CA MET A 52 1.93 0.43 12.54
C MET A 52 1.59 -1.06 12.63
N ALA A 53 0.98 -1.63 11.58
CA ALA A 53 0.67 -3.04 11.52
C ALA A 53 1.92 -3.93 11.55
N GLU A 54 2.99 -3.54 10.86
CA GLU A 54 4.28 -4.24 10.91
C GLU A 54 4.90 -4.21 12.31
N THR A 55 4.83 -3.08 13.01
CA THR A 55 5.25 -2.99 14.42
C THR A 55 4.45 -3.95 15.28
N ILE A 56 3.11 -3.96 15.18
CA ILE A 56 2.27 -4.91 15.93
C ILE A 56 2.65 -6.36 15.59
N ARG A 57 2.87 -6.70 14.32
CA ARG A 57 3.30 -8.05 13.91
C ARG A 57 4.63 -8.45 14.56
N ALA A 58 5.59 -7.53 14.62
CA ALA A 58 6.90 -7.77 15.23
C ALA A 58 6.81 -8.00 16.75
N GLU A 59 5.91 -7.31 17.44
CA GLU A 59 5.69 -7.46 18.89
C GLU A 59 4.99 -8.78 19.26
N TYR A 60 4.21 -9.38 18.34
CA TYR A 60 3.42 -10.58 18.59
C TYR A 60 3.78 -11.76 17.64
N PRO A 61 5.02 -12.29 17.69
CA PRO A 61 5.48 -13.31 16.74
C PRO A 61 4.71 -14.64 16.80
N ILE A 62 4.18 -15.02 17.96
CA ILE A 62 3.35 -16.23 18.11
C ILE A 62 2.02 -16.07 17.36
N ILE A 63 1.39 -14.89 17.49
CA ILE A 63 0.14 -14.58 16.79
C ILE A 63 0.38 -14.47 15.29
N ASP A 64 1.48 -13.83 14.88
CA ASP A 64 1.86 -13.77 13.47
C ASP A 64 2.04 -15.17 12.87
N SER A 65 2.76 -16.05 13.56
CA SER A 65 2.95 -17.45 13.17
C SER A 65 1.63 -18.21 13.09
N LEU A 66 0.72 -18.03 14.05
CA LEU A 66 -0.61 -18.64 14.02
C LEU A 66 -1.39 -18.18 12.76
N ILE A 67 -1.44 -16.87 12.51
CA ILE A 67 -2.14 -16.29 11.35
C ILE A 67 -1.52 -16.81 10.04
N ALA A 68 -0.19 -16.83 9.93
CA ALA A 68 0.52 -17.34 8.76
C ALA A 68 0.20 -18.82 8.49
N ASN A 69 0.17 -19.66 9.53
CA ASN A 69 -0.16 -21.07 9.40
C ASN A 69 -1.63 -21.29 9.01
N VAL A 70 -2.56 -20.51 9.57
CA VAL A 70 -3.98 -20.55 9.18
C VAL A 70 -4.14 -20.14 7.71
N LYS A 71 -3.54 -19.03 7.28
CA LYS A 71 -3.53 -18.59 5.88
C LYS A 71 -3.01 -19.71 4.95
N LYS A 72 -1.89 -20.34 5.31
CA LYS A 72 -1.28 -21.44 4.54
C LYS A 72 -2.21 -22.65 4.38
N LYS A 73 -2.92 -23.04 5.45
CA LYS A 73 -3.87 -24.16 5.41
C LYS A 73 -5.12 -23.82 4.60
N ILE A 74 -5.65 -22.61 4.75
CA ILE A 74 -6.86 -22.15 4.07
C ILE A 74 -6.62 -21.94 2.56
N LEU A 75 -5.50 -21.33 2.18
CA LEU A 75 -5.13 -21.09 0.78
C LEU A 75 -4.92 -22.40 0.02
N LYS A 76 -4.30 -23.39 0.66
CA LYS A 76 -3.99 -24.71 0.07
C LYS A 76 -5.08 -25.76 0.33
N ALA A 77 -6.35 -25.39 0.49
CA ALA A 77 -7.44 -26.33 0.75
C ALA A 77 -8.32 -26.56 -0.51
N PRO A 78 -8.07 -27.62 -1.31
CA PRO A 78 -8.87 -27.91 -2.51
C PRO A 78 -10.34 -28.17 -2.21
N SER A 79 -10.64 -28.66 -1.01
CA SER A 79 -12.02 -28.90 -0.54
C SER A 79 -12.86 -27.63 -0.58
N ARG A 80 -12.28 -26.46 -0.21
CA ARG A 80 -12.96 -25.16 -0.27
C ARG A 80 -13.25 -24.75 -1.71
N THR A 81 -12.27 -24.86 -2.59
CA THR A 81 -12.42 -24.54 -4.02
C THR A 81 -13.47 -25.45 -4.68
N LYS A 82 -13.46 -26.74 -4.35
CA LYS A 82 -14.43 -27.72 -4.86
C LYS A 82 -15.84 -27.42 -4.36
N MET A 83 -16.00 -27.10 -3.07
CA MET A 83 -17.29 -26.74 -2.49
C MET A 83 -17.83 -25.42 -3.09
N PHE A 84 -16.98 -24.41 -3.27
CA PHE A 84 -17.37 -23.15 -3.90
C PHE A 84 -17.89 -23.37 -5.33
N LYS A 85 -17.14 -24.10 -6.17
CA LYS A 85 -17.56 -24.44 -7.54
C LYS A 85 -18.85 -25.28 -7.58
N LYS A 86 -19.11 -26.10 -6.55
CA LYS A 86 -20.35 -26.88 -6.45
C LYS A 86 -21.55 -26.00 -6.14
N LEU A 87 -21.39 -25.02 -5.24
CA LEU A 87 -22.48 -24.13 -4.81
C LEU A 87 -22.73 -23.00 -5.82
N TYR A 88 -21.67 -22.54 -6.50
CA TYR A 88 -21.69 -21.41 -7.43
C TYR A 88 -20.90 -21.75 -8.70
N PRO A 89 -21.46 -22.56 -9.61
CA PRO A 89 -20.73 -23.03 -10.80
C PRO A 89 -20.39 -21.90 -11.78
N ASP A 90 -21.22 -20.86 -11.84
CA ASP A 90 -21.08 -19.74 -12.79
C ASP A 90 -20.21 -18.58 -12.27
N LEU A 91 -19.85 -18.60 -10.98
CA LEU A 91 -18.97 -17.59 -10.40
C LEU A 91 -17.50 -17.99 -10.57
N SER A 92 -16.69 -17.07 -11.09
CA SER A 92 -15.24 -17.22 -11.10
C SER A 92 -14.70 -17.29 -9.66
N LEU A 93 -13.58 -17.99 -9.48
CA LEU A 93 -12.86 -17.90 -8.21
C LEU A 93 -12.45 -16.45 -7.95
N PRO A 94 -12.38 -16.03 -6.67
CA PRO A 94 -11.83 -14.73 -6.33
C PRO A 94 -10.44 -14.58 -6.96
N PRO A 95 -10.08 -13.39 -7.45
CA PRO A 95 -8.75 -13.15 -7.98
C PRO A 95 -7.71 -13.51 -6.91
N GLU A 96 -6.52 -13.94 -7.34
CA GLU A 96 -5.42 -14.07 -6.41
C GLU A 96 -5.21 -12.74 -5.69
N PRO A 97 -4.93 -12.75 -4.37
CA PRO A 97 -4.63 -11.52 -3.66
C PRO A 97 -3.55 -10.77 -4.42
N ILE A 98 -3.85 -9.54 -4.85
CA ILE A 98 -2.84 -8.66 -5.43
C ILE A 98 -1.79 -8.52 -4.34
N ILE A 99 -0.58 -9.01 -4.59
CA ILE A 99 0.56 -8.75 -3.71
C ILE A 99 0.73 -7.24 -3.72
N THR A 100 0.22 -6.58 -2.68
CA THR A 100 0.41 -5.15 -2.54
C THR A 100 1.91 -4.89 -2.45
N ARG A 101 2.37 -3.75 -2.96
CA ARG A 101 3.79 -3.35 -2.92
C ARG A 101 4.39 -3.33 -1.51
N TRP A 102 3.56 -3.48 -0.48
CA TRP A 102 3.91 -3.51 0.93
C TRP A 102 4.21 -4.92 1.48
N GLY A 103 4.19 -5.96 0.63
CA GLY A 103 4.84 -7.23 0.92
C GLY A 103 4.33 -8.00 2.15
N THR A 104 3.04 -7.86 2.48
CA THR A 104 2.37 -8.51 3.62
C THR A 104 1.44 -9.65 3.22
#